data_AF-A0A0T6XG24-F1
#
_entry.id   AF-A0A0T6XG24-F1
#
_cell.length_a   1.000
_cell.length_b   1.000
_cell.length_c   1.000
_cell.angle_alpha   90.00
_cell.angle_beta   90.00
_cell.angle_gamma   90.00
#
_symmetry.space_group_name_H-M   'P 1'
#
loop_
_entity.id
_entity.type
_entity.pdbx_description
1 polymer ?
#
loop_
_entity_poly.entity_id
_entity_poly.type
_entity_poly.pdbx_seq_one_letter_code
_entity_poly.pdbx_strand_id
1 'polypeptide(L)' 'MSTSRVRVIDLETAGNGPNDVCEIGWQDVVLEDHGRWAVNDERGALMVNPGRPISPDTMAIHHILDEQVAGAP' A
#
# COMPACT_ATOMS: atom_id res chain seq x y z
N MET A 1 20.61 14.07 -11.42
CA MET A 1 20.66 14.46 -9.99
C MET A 1 19.58 13.68 -9.27
N SER A 2 19.83 13.22 -8.04
CA SER A 2 18.76 12.64 -7.22
C SER A 2 17.81 13.77 -6.83
N THR A 3 16.59 13.77 -7.34
CA THR A 3 15.50 14.59 -6.80
C THR A 3 15.21 14.12 -5.37
N SER A 4 15.10 15.05 -4.42
CA SER A 4 14.67 14.70 -3.06
C SER A 4 13.26 14.14 -3.11
N ARG A 5 13.03 13.01 -2.45
CA ARG A 5 11.76 12.29 -2.45
C ARG A 5 11.39 11.85 -1.04
N VAL A 6 10.10 11.95 -0.74
CA VAL A 6 9.44 11.22 0.35
C VAL A 6 8.50 10.20 -0.30
N ARG A 7 8.68 8.91 0.01
CA ARG A 7 7.71 7.88 -0.35
C ARG A 7 6.77 7.68 0.82
N VAL A 8 5.51 8.06 0.63
CA VAL A 8 4.45 7.80 1.62
C VAL A 8 3.94 6.40 1.35
N ILE A 9 3.97 5.55 2.38
CA ILE A 9 3.57 4.14 2.32
C ILE A 9 2.45 3.94 3.32
N ASP A 10 1.42 3.23 2.89
CA ASP A 10 0.32 2.76 3.73
C ASP A 10 0.15 1.25 3.56
N LEU A 11 -0.27 0.58 4.63
CA LEU A 11 -0.40 -0.88 4.68
C LEU A 11 -1.80 -1.27 5.12
N GLU A 12 -2.45 -2.08 4.30
CA GLU A 12 -3.69 -2.73 4.68
C GLU A 12 -3.40 -4.13 5.21
N THR A 13 -4.20 -4.60 6.16
CA THR A 13 -3.96 -5.87 6.84
C THR A 13 -5.14 -6.81 6.69
N ALA A 14 -4.93 -8.10 6.99
CA ALA A 14 -5.92 -9.17 6.98
C ALA A 14 -6.55 -9.42 8.36
N GLY A 15 -6.05 -8.72 9.39
CA GLY A 15 -6.43 -8.85 10.79
C GLY A 15 -5.48 -8.04 11.69
N ASN A 16 -5.52 -8.29 13.00
CA ASN A 16 -4.76 -7.51 13.99
C ASN A 16 -3.32 -8.01 14.21
N GLY A 17 -2.83 -8.97 13.42
CA GLY A 17 -1.48 -9.50 13.58
C GLY A 17 -0.42 -8.66 12.83
N PRO A 18 0.85 -8.72 13.26
CA PRO A 18 1.93 -7.93 12.66
C PRO A 18 2.38 -8.43 11.28
N ASN A 19 1.96 -9.62 10.85
CA ASN A 19 2.38 -10.27 9.60
C ASN A 19 1.18 -10.45 8.65
N ASP A 20 0.22 -9.53 8.71
CA ASP A 20 -1.10 -9.71 8.11
C ASP A 20 -1.27 -8.83 6.87
N VAL A 21 -0.20 -8.22 6.35
CA VAL A 21 -0.29 -7.28 5.22
C VAL A 21 -0.97 -7.95 4.02
N CYS A 22 -2.01 -7.32 3.50
CA CYS A 22 -2.74 -7.75 2.30
C CYS A 22 -2.63 -6.76 1.13
N GLU A 23 -2.22 -5.51 1.41
CA GLU A 23 -1.86 -4.53 0.39
C GLU A 23 -0.71 -3.63 0.87
N ILE A 24 0.18 -3.27 -0.05
CA ILE A 24 1.19 -2.22 0.12
C ILE A 24 0.88 -1.09 -0.88
N GLY A 25 0.35 0.03 -0.40
CA GLY A 25 0.11 1.23 -1.19
C GLY A 25 1.27 2.22 -1.06
N TRP A 26 1.61 2.93 -2.15
CA TRP A 26 2.57 4.02 -2.08
C TRP A 26 2.29 5.17 -3.06
N GLN A 27 2.70 6.36 -2.63
CA GLN A 27 2.72 7.57 -3.44
C GLN A 27 4.01 8.34 -3.17
N ASP A 28 4.70 8.72 -4.23
CA ASP A 28 5.89 9.56 -4.12
C ASP A 28 5.50 11.04 -4.11
N VAL A 29 6.15 11.78 -3.21
CA VAL A 29 6.15 13.24 -3.15
C VAL A 29 7.58 13.69 -3.42
N VAL A 30 7.76 14.50 -4.46
CA VAL A 30 9.07 14.94 -4.94
C VAL A 30 9.24 16.44 -4.75
N LEU A 31 10.47 16.85 -4.45
CA LEU A 31 10.85 18.25 -4.38
C LEU A 31 11.16 18.75 -5.81
N GLU A 32 10.35 19.65 -6.31
CA GLU A 32 10.53 20.27 -7.62
C GLU A 32 11.54 21.43 -7.57
N ASP A 33 11.95 21.92 -8.73
CA ASP A 33 13.02 22.92 -8.92
C ASP A 33 12.80 24.27 -8.18
N HIS A 34 11.58 24.52 -7.69
CA HIS A 34 11.21 25.74 -6.93
C HIS A 34 11.09 25.50 -5.42
N GLY A 35 11.58 24.35 -4.92
CA GLY A 35 11.45 23.98 -3.51
C GLY A 35 10.02 23.60 -3.09
N ARG A 36 9.14 23.39 -4.06
CA ARG A 36 7.76 22.94 -3.84
C ARG A 36 7.72 21.41 -3.80
N TRP A 37 7.07 20.87 -2.78
CA TRP A 37 6.75 19.45 -2.74
C TRP A 37 5.46 19.19 -3.54
N ALA A 38 5.52 18.23 -4.46
CA ALA A 38 4.39 17.84 -5.28
C ALA A 38 4.29 16.32 -5.39
N VAL A 39 3.06 15.83 -5.50
CA VAL A 39 2.77 14.43 -5.84
C VAL A 39 3.12 14.21 -7.31
N ASN A 40 3.90 13.16 -7.61
CA ASN A 40 4.21 12.80 -8.99
C ASN A 40 3.40 11.56 -9.44
N ASP A 41 3.64 11.12 -10.67
CA ASP A 41 2.98 9.93 -11.22
C ASP A 41 3.59 8.60 -10.74
N GLU A 42 4.70 8.62 -9.99
CA GLU A 42 5.28 7.42 -9.40
C GLU A 42 4.47 7.00 -8.16
N ARG A 43 3.46 6.17 -8.42
CA ARG A 43 2.55 5.59 -7.41
C ARG A 43 2.26 4.14 -7.71
N GLY A 44 1.72 3.43 -6.74
CA GLY A 44 1.22 2.09 -6.99
C GLY A 44 0.63 1.45 -5.76
N ALA A 45 0.11 0.25 -5.99
CA ALA A 45 -0.29 -0.66 -4.95
C ALA A 45 0.20 -2.05 -5.35
N LEU A 46 0.53 -2.86 -4.35
CA LEU A 46 0.85 -4.27 -4.51
C LEU A 46 -0.04 -5.06 -3.57
N MET A 47 -0.91 -5.89 -4.14
CA MET A 47 -1.64 -6.90 -3.37
C MET A 47 -0.64 -7.94 -2.86
N VAL A 48 -0.86 -8.42 -1.64
CA VAL A 48 -0.04 -9.43 -0.97
C VAL A 48 -0.96 -10.54 -0.49
N ASN A 49 -0.59 -11.79 -0.71
CA ASN A 49 -1.33 -12.89 -0.13
C ASN A 49 -0.89 -13.05 1.34
N PRO A 50 -1.76 -12.76 2.33
CA PRO A 50 -1.36 -12.81 3.74
C PRO A 50 -1.17 -14.26 4.25
N GLY A 51 -1.33 -15.28 3.40
CA GLY A 51 -1.14 -16.69 3.74
C GLY A 51 -2.26 -17.29 4.60
N ARG A 52 -3.36 -16.55 4.79
CA ARG A 52 -4.55 -16.93 5.56
C ARG A 52 -5.78 -16.14 5.09
N PRO A 53 -7.01 -16.52 5.49
CA PRO A 53 -8.19 -15.72 5.19
C PRO A 53 -8.15 -14.33 5.85
N ILE A 54 -8.64 -13.33 5.12
CA ILE A 54 -8.91 -11.98 5.64
C ILE A 54 -10.15 -12.02 6.53
N SER A 55 -10.12 -11.38 7.70
CA SER A 55 -11.27 -11.39 8.60
C SER A 55 -12.44 -10.57 8.01
N PRO A 56 -13.72 -10.94 8.24
CA PRO A 56 -14.86 -10.18 7.71
C PRO A 56 -14.88 -8.70 8.13
N ASP A 57 -14.52 -8.40 9.39
CA ASP A 57 -14.43 -7.02 9.87
C ASP A 57 -13.35 -6.24 9.13
N THR A 58 -12.23 -6.90 8.85
CA THR A 58 -11.11 -6.34 8.10
C THR A 58 -11.45 -6.13 6.62
N MET A 59 -12.16 -7.06 5.98
CA MET A 59 -12.74 -6.87 4.64
C MET A 59 -13.68 -5.66 4.63
N ALA A 60 -14.49 -5.48 5.68
CA ALA A 60 -15.41 -4.34 5.76
C ALA A 60 -14.69 -2.99 5.95
N ILE A 61 -13.47 -2.98 6.50
CA ILE A 61 -12.66 -1.75 6.66
C ILE A 61 -11.90 -1.44 5.38
N HIS A 62 -11.17 -2.41 4.82
CA HIS A 62 -10.23 -2.19 3.72
C HIS A 62 -10.82 -2.49 2.34
N HIS A 63 -11.98 -3.15 2.28
CA HIS A 63 -12.67 -3.56 1.05
C HIS A 63 -11.82 -4.47 0.14
N ILE A 64 -10.92 -5.26 0.73
CA ILE A 64 -10.11 -6.28 0.05
C ILE A 64 -10.65 -7.66 0.41
N LEU A 65 -10.95 -8.46 -0.60
CA LEU A 65 -11.46 -9.83 -0.51
C LEU A 65 -10.34 -10.85 -0.72
N ASP A 66 -10.52 -12.06 -0.19
CA ASP A 66 -9.56 -13.16 -0.35
C ASP A 66 -9.28 -13.47 -1.83
N GLU A 67 -10.27 -13.36 -2.71
CA GLU A 67 -10.11 -13.61 -4.15
C GLU A 67 -9.22 -12.57 -4.84
N GLN A 68 -9.10 -11.36 -4.30
CA GLN A 68 -8.30 -10.28 -4.90
C GLN A 68 -6.81 -10.44 -4.57
N VAL A 69 -6.50 -11.11 -3.47
CA VAL A 69 -5.12 -11.43 -3.06
C VAL A 69 -4.72 -12.87 -3.42
N ALA A 70 -5.63 -13.64 -4.01
CA ALA A 70 -5.36 -15.00 -4.44
C ALA A 70 -4.25 -15.04 -5.50
N GLY A 71 -3.12 -15.66 -5.18
CA GLY A 71 -1.97 -15.75 -6.07
C GLY A 71 -1.08 -14.50 -6.11
N ALA A 72 -1.41 -13.48 -5.31
CA ALA A 72 -0.45 -12.42 -4.99
C ALA A 72 0.80 -13.01 -4.30
N PRO A 73 1.96 -12.32 -4.38
CA PRO A 73 3.19 -12.76 -3.75
C PRO A 73 3.07 -12.94 -2.23
#